data_AF-A0A438KA96-F1
#
_entry.id   AF-A0A438KA96-F1
#
_cell.length_a   1.000
_cell.length_b   1.000
_cell.length_c   1.000
_cell.angle_alpha   90.00
_cell.angle_beta   90.00
_cell.angle_gamma   90.00
#
_symmetry.space_group_name_H-M   'P 1'
#
loop_
_entity.id
_entity.type
_entity.pdbx_description
1 polymer ?
#
loop_
_entity_poly.entity_id
_entity_poly.type
_entity_poly.pdbx_seq_one_letter_code
_entity_poly.pdbx_strand_id
1 'polypeptide(L)'
;MNFYEVLHLQLLAIYYELAADLVNVARKTESSLQRIRQGAQRRAGASSDIMDNNVSDTDKICMQLFLDIQEYGRNLSALGVKAVEIPAYCSLWRCVAPPDQQNAINV
;
A
#
# COMPACT_ATOMS: atom_id res chain seq x y z
N MET A 1 -17.93 24.46 -4.39
CA MET A 1 -17.59 23.11 -4.86
C MET A 1 -18.13 22.93 -6.25
N ASN A 2 -17.26 22.74 -7.24
CA ASN A 2 -17.69 22.44 -8.60
C ASN A 2 -17.84 20.91 -8.79
N PHE A 3 -18.52 20.48 -9.86
CA PHE A 3 -18.74 19.06 -10.15
C PHE A 3 -17.43 18.25 -10.25
N TYR A 4 -16.37 18.87 -10.79
CA TYR A 4 -15.06 18.24 -10.95
C TYR A 4 -14.37 17.93 -9.62
N GLU A 5 -14.45 18.82 -8.62
CA GLU A 5 -13.95 18.57 -7.27
C GLU A 5 -14.66 17.40 -6.62
N VAL A 6 -16.00 17.35 -6.71
CA VAL A 6 -16.80 16.27 -6.10
C VAL A 6 -16.48 14.92 -6.76
N LEU A 7 -16.43 14.89 -8.10
CA LEU A 7 -16.10 13.68 -8.86
C LEU A 7 -14.69 13.18 -8.52
N HIS A 8 -13.72 14.09 -8.43
CA HIS A 8 -12.33 13.77 -8.11
C HIS A 8 -12.19 13.18 -6.70
N LEU A 9 -12.87 13.76 -5.71
CA LEU A 9 -12.90 13.22 -4.35
C LEU A 9 -13.54 11.83 -4.29
N GLN A 10 -14.61 11.60 -5.06
CA GLN A 10 -15.26 10.29 -5.16
C GLN A 10 -14.36 9.24 -5.80
N LEU A 11 -13.64 9.59 -6.87
CA LEU A 11 -12.70 8.70 -7.55
C LEU A 11 -11.55 8.29 -6.61
N LEU A 12 -11.00 9.25 -5.87
CA LEU A 12 -9.98 9.03 -4.85
C LEU A 12 -10.44 8.08 -3.75
N ALA A 13 -11.69 8.24 -3.28
CA ALA A 13 -12.26 7.36 -2.26
C ALA A 13 -12.40 5.92 -2.78
N ILE A 14 -12.91 5.74 -4.01
CA ILE A 14 -13.04 4.41 -4.62
C ILE A 14 -11.66 3.77 -4.81
N TYR A 15 -10.69 4.55 -5.29
CA TYR A 15 -9.33 4.07 -5.49
C TYR A 15 -8.69 3.64 -4.15
N TYR A 16 -8.90 4.43 -3.10
CA TYR A 16 -8.46 4.06 -1.74
C TYR A 16 -9.07 2.74 -1.28
N GLU A 17 -10.40 2.58 -1.36
CA GLU A 17 -11.08 1.37 -0.91
C GLU A 17 -10.54 0.14 -1.67
N LEU A 18 -10.39 0.24 -2.99
CA LEU A 18 -9.89 -0.85 -3.82
C LEU A 18 -8.43 -1.21 -3.48
N ALA A 19 -7.57 -0.21 -3.31
CA ALA A 19 -6.17 -0.43 -2.96
C ALA A 19 -6.04 -1.00 -1.54
N ALA A 20 -6.82 -0.51 -0.60
CA ALA A 20 -6.82 -0.98 0.78
C ALA A 20 -7.29 -2.44 0.87
N ASP A 21 -8.37 -2.80 0.16
CA ASP A 21 -8.85 -4.18 0.10
C ASP A 21 -7.81 -5.11 -0.52
N LEU A 22 -7.20 -4.72 -1.64
CA LEU A 22 -6.15 -5.49 -2.30
C LEU A 22 -4.97 -5.75 -1.35
N VAL A 23 -4.44 -4.71 -0.71
CA VAL A 23 -3.30 -4.81 0.21
C VAL A 23 -3.67 -5.66 1.43
N ASN A 24 -4.85 -5.49 2.00
CA ASN A 24 -5.31 -6.27 3.15
C ASN A 24 -5.44 -7.75 2.83
N VAL A 25 -6.01 -8.11 1.67
CA VAL A 25 -6.12 -9.50 1.21
C VAL A 25 -4.74 -10.10 0.96
N ALA A 26 -3.86 -9.36 0.29
CA ALA A 26 -2.48 -9.80 0.03
C ALA A 26 -1.72 -10.09 1.32
N ARG A 27 -1.70 -9.15 2.27
CA ARG A 27 -1.05 -9.31 3.59
C ARG A 27 -1.56 -10.52 4.37
N LYS A 28 -2.89 -10.71 4.43
CA LYS A 28 -3.52 -11.85 5.14
C LYS A 28 -3.19 -13.19 4.49
N THR A 29 -3.19 -13.23 3.16
CA THR A 29 -2.90 -14.44 2.37
C THR A 29 -1.44 -14.84 2.53
N GLU A 30 -0.52 -13.89 2.37
CA GLU A 30 0.92 -14.11 2.55
C GLU A 30 1.23 -14.59 3.98
N SER A 31 0.68 -13.93 4.99
CA SER A 31 0.84 -14.35 6.40
C SER A 31 0.35 -15.79 6.63
N SER A 32 -0.75 -16.18 5.98
CA SER A 32 -1.32 -17.52 6.12
C SER A 32 -0.47 -18.57 5.41
N LEU A 33 0.02 -18.29 4.20
CA LEU A 33 0.96 -19.14 3.47
C LEU A 33 2.27 -19.32 4.24
N GLN A 34 2.79 -18.25 4.85
CA GLN A 34 4.00 -18.30 5.65
C GLN A 34 3.83 -19.24 6.86
N ARG A 35 2.71 -19.16 7.58
CA ARG A 35 2.40 -20.09 8.69
C ARG A 35 2.29 -21.54 8.22
N ILE A 36 1.65 -21.78 7.07
CA ILE A 36 1.55 -23.13 6.47
C ILE A 36 2.93 -23.67 6.13
N ARG A 37 3.79 -22.87 5.48
CA ARG A 37 5.17 -23.23 5.13
C ARG A 37 5.99 -23.56 6.38
N GLN A 38 5.93 -22.72 7.41
CA GLN A 38 6.61 -22.97 8.69
C GLN A 38 6.12 -24.27 9.36
N GLY A 39 4.80 -24.53 9.35
CA GLY A 39 4.22 -25.76 9.89
C GLY A 39 4.62 -27.02 9.10
N ALA A 40 4.79 -26.90 7.78
CA ALA A 40 5.32 -27.97 6.94
C ALA A 40 6.80 -28.24 7.22
N GLN A 41 7.63 -27.20 7.32
CA GLN A 41 9.06 -27.31 7.65
C GLN A 41 9.29 -27.97 9.01
N ARG A 42 8.53 -27.58 10.06
CA ARG A 42 8.61 -28.20 11.39
C ARG A 42 8.33 -29.71 11.39
N ARG A 43 7.46 -30.20 10.49
CA ARG A 43 7.12 -31.63 10.37
C ARG A 43 8.12 -32.42 9.53
N ALA A 44 8.81 -31.77 8.61
CA ALA A 44 9.75 -32.42 7.69
C ALA A 44 11.18 -32.58 8.24
N GLY A 45 11.48 -32.05 9.43
CA GLY A 45 12.80 -32.18 10.08
C GLY A 45 13.96 -31.47 9.38
N ALA A 46 13.71 -30.84 8.22
CA ALA A 46 14.70 -30.13 7.44
C ALA A 46 14.72 -28.64 7.83
N SER A 47 15.81 -28.23 8.48
CA SER A 47 16.25 -26.82 8.46
C SER A 47 16.69 -26.53 7.04
N SER A 48 15.76 -26.01 6.24
CA SER A 48 16.10 -25.45 4.94
C SER A 48 16.25 -23.96 5.13
N ASP A 49 17.48 -23.55 5.39
CA ASP A 49 18.01 -22.21 5.12
C ASP A 49 17.92 -21.92 3.62
N ILE A 50 16.69 -21.83 3.11
CA ILE A 50 16.39 -21.10 1.88
C ILE A 50 15.72 -19.82 2.36
N MET A 51 16.56 -18.99 2.96
CA MET A 51 16.31 -17.58 3.16
C MET A 51 16.61 -16.87 1.83
N ASP A 52 15.98 -17.33 0.74
CA ASP A 52 16.18 -16.74 -0.58
C ASP A 52 15.21 -15.58 -0.77
N ASN A 53 15.81 -14.41 -0.56
CA ASN A 53 15.62 -13.16 -1.29
C ASN A 53 14.19 -12.62 -1.44
N ASN A 54 13.83 -11.61 -0.65
CA ASN A 54 14.21 -10.19 -0.79
C ASN A 54 13.02 -9.47 -1.46
N VAL A 55 12.19 -8.85 -0.61
CA VAL A 55 10.94 -8.14 -0.94
C VAL A 55 9.77 -9.09 -1.31
N SER A 56 8.74 -9.10 -0.45
CA SER A 56 7.52 -9.88 -0.64
C SER A 56 6.72 -9.39 -1.86
N ASP A 57 5.87 -10.22 -2.46
CA ASP A 57 5.01 -9.75 -3.56
C ASP A 57 4.03 -8.66 -3.08
N THR A 58 3.60 -8.75 -1.81
CA THR A 58 2.84 -7.69 -1.14
C THR A 58 3.64 -6.40 -1.03
N ASP A 59 4.93 -6.50 -0.68
CA ASP A 59 5.83 -5.34 -0.58
C ASP A 59 6.01 -4.68 -1.96
N LYS A 60 6.14 -5.47 -3.04
CA LYS A 60 6.22 -4.95 -4.42
C LYS A 60 4.96 -4.17 -4.80
N ILE A 61 3.78 -4.72 -4.48
CA ILE A 61 2.48 -4.05 -4.73
C ILE A 61 2.39 -2.74 -3.93
N CYS A 62 2.74 -2.78 -2.65
CA CYS A 62 2.72 -1.58 -1.80
C CYS A 62 3.69 -0.52 -2.33
N MET A 63 4.89 -0.92 -2.75
CA MET A 63 5.89 0.00 -3.32
C MET A 63 5.37 0.66 -4.59
N GLN A 64 4.76 -0.09 -5.51
CA GLN A 64 4.22 0.49 -6.74
C GLN A 64 3.11 1.51 -6.45
N LEU A 65 2.14 1.14 -5.60
CA LEU A 65 1.07 2.06 -5.18
C LEU A 65 1.65 3.29 -4.49
N PHE A 66 2.69 3.12 -3.67
CA PHE A 66 3.36 4.23 -3.00
C PHE A 66 4.02 5.21 -3.98
N LEU A 67 4.64 4.72 -5.05
CA LEU A 67 5.18 5.57 -6.11
C LEU A 67 4.08 6.31 -6.87
N ASP A 68 2.98 5.63 -7.16
CA ASP A 68 1.83 6.22 -7.87
C ASP A 68 1.18 7.35 -7.05
N ILE A 69 1.05 7.19 -5.74
CA ILE A 69 0.49 8.21 -4.83
C ILE A 69 1.44 9.40 -4.66
N GLN A 70 2.75 9.18 -4.66
CA GLN A 70 3.72 10.27 -4.67
C GLN A 70 3.61 11.10 -5.94
N GLU A 71 3.52 10.44 -7.11
CA GLU A 71 3.33 11.15 -8.37
C GLU A 71 2.00 11.91 -8.40
N TYR A 72 0.95 11.29 -7.89
CA TYR A 72 -0.34 11.93 -7.77
C TYR A 72 -0.31 13.17 -6.86
N GLY A 73 0.37 13.10 -5.72
CA GLY A 73 0.55 14.27 -4.85
C GLY A 73 1.36 15.38 -5.53
N ARG A 74 2.38 15.06 -6.33
CA ARG A 74 3.10 16.05 -7.16
C ARG A 74 2.17 16.73 -8.16
N ASN A 75 1.30 15.98 -8.82
CA ASN A 75 0.29 16.51 -9.74
C ASN A 75 -0.71 17.43 -9.04
N LEU A 76 -1.16 17.07 -7.82
CA LEU A 76 -2.00 17.95 -7.00
C LEU A 76 -1.29 19.24 -6.64
N SER A 77 -0.02 19.17 -6.21
CA SER A 77 0.79 20.35 -5.90
C SER A 77 0.96 21.26 -7.12
N ALA A 78 1.15 20.71 -8.33
CA ALA A 78 1.23 21.49 -9.56
C ALA A 78 -0.08 22.23 -9.89
N LEU A 79 -1.22 21.73 -9.40
CA LEU A 79 -2.54 22.37 -9.50
C LEU A 79 -2.86 23.29 -8.31
N GLY A 80 -1.93 23.45 -7.35
CA GLY A 80 -2.12 24.24 -6.13
C GLY A 80 -2.96 23.57 -5.04
N VAL A 81 -3.21 22.26 -5.16
CA VAL A 81 -3.97 21.47 -4.18
C VAL A 81 -3.01 20.80 -3.20
N LYS A 82 -3.25 20.98 -1.89
CA LYS A 82 -2.45 20.32 -0.85
C LYS A 82 -2.99 18.93 -0.57
N ALA A 83 -2.24 17.90 -0.98
CA ALA A 83 -2.63 16.50 -0.80
C ALA A 83 -2.91 16.12 0.67
N VAL A 84 -2.19 16.72 1.62
CA VAL A 84 -2.37 16.50 3.07
C VAL A 84 -3.74 16.95 3.60
N GLU A 85 -4.45 17.81 2.88
CA GLU A 85 -5.80 18.26 3.22
C GLU A 85 -6.89 17.28 2.73
N ILE A 86 -6.52 16.24 1.97
CA ILE A 86 -7.44 15.21 1.46
C ILE A 86 -7.35 13.95 2.34
N PRO A 87 -8.38 13.64 3.15
CA PRO A 87 -8.32 12.49 4.08
C PRO A 87 -8.09 11.15 3.38
N ALA A 88 -8.70 10.92 2.21
CA ALA A 88 -8.53 9.69 1.43
C ALA A 88 -7.09 9.50 0.96
N TYR A 89 -6.43 10.59 0.53
CA TYR A 89 -5.02 10.58 0.16
C TYR A 89 -4.14 10.18 1.34
N CYS A 90 -4.36 10.79 2.51
CA CYS A 90 -3.62 10.49 3.73
C CYS A 90 -3.82 9.04 4.21
N SER A 91 -5.04 8.51 4.11
CA SER A 91 -5.32 7.10 4.45
C SER A 91 -4.62 6.15 3.48
N LEU A 92 -4.66 6.47 2.17
CA LEU A 92 -4.01 5.67 1.15
C LEU A 92 -2.48 5.68 1.30
N TRP A 93 -1.88 6.85 1.56
CA TRP A 93 -0.46 6.97 1.90
C TRP A 93 -0.07 6.05 3.06
N ARG A 94 -0.79 6.13 4.18
CA ARG A 94 -0.51 5.28 5.36
C ARG A 94 -0.68 3.79 5.07
N CYS A 95 -1.56 3.43 4.15
CA CYS A 95 -1.80 2.03 3.79
C CYS A 95 -0.60 1.40 3.09
N VAL A 96 0.02 2.13 2.17
CA VAL A 96 1.02 1.57 1.24
C VAL A 96 2.44 2.07 1.47
N ALA A 97 2.63 3.17 2.18
CA ALA A 97 3.95 3.71 2.46
C ALA A 97 4.79 2.74 3.31
N PRO A 98 6.11 2.69 3.08
CA PRO A 98 7.06 2.03 3.96
C PRO A 98 6.90 2.50 5.42
N PRO A 99 7.16 1.64 6.42
CA PRO A 99 6.95 1.97 7.84
C PRO A 99 7.61 3.27 8.30
N ASP A 100 8.79 3.58 7.76
CA ASP A 100 9.57 4.80 8.04
C ASP A 100 8.94 6.08 7.44
N GLN A 101 8.00 5.94 6.50
CA GLN A 101 7.41 7.06 5.75
C GLN A 101 5.90 7.23 5.96
N GLN A 102 5.24 6.29 6.64
CA GLN A 102 3.78 6.33 6.87
C GLN A 102 3.30 7.61 7.59
N ASN A 103 4.13 8.18 8.46
CA ASN A 103 3.77 9.35 9.26
C ASN A 103 4.26 10.68 8.67
N ALA A 104 5.04 10.64 7.60
CA ALA A 104 5.64 11.83 6.97
C ALA A 104 5.25 11.89 5.49
N ILE A 105 4.16 12.60 5.21
CA ILE A 105 3.71 12.85 3.84
C ILE A 105 4.57 13.97 3.26
N ASN A 106 5.60 13.59 2.49
CA ASN A 106 6.53 14.51 1.84
C ASN A 106 6.34 14.41 0.33
N VAL A 107 5.65 15.40 -0.26
CA VAL A 107 5.32 15.42 -1.70
C VAL A 107 5.39 16.81 -2.27
#